data_AF-D3TNY0-F1
#
_entry.id   AF-D3TNY0-F1
#
_cell.length_a   1.000
_cell.length_b   1.000
_cell.length_c   1.000
_cell.angle_alpha   90.00
_cell.angle_beta   90.00
_cell.angle_gamma   90.00
#
_symmetry.space_group_name_H-M   'P 1'
#
loop_
_entity.id
_entity.type
_entity.pdbx_description
1 polymer ?
#
loop_
_entity_poly.entity_id
_entity_poly.type
_entity_poly.pdbx_seq_one_letter_code
_entity_poly.pdbx_strand_id
1 'polypeptide(L)'
;MLNSQDCFILDTGSGIYVWVGRGATQKEKTDSLSKAQEFLRSKKYPAWTQIHRIVEGAESAPFKQYFATWRDVGMSHTRLVRSALGYDSDNSEFDVDDVDSVLKTLKEKGGRAIGFMPDNGRNELSEITVYSSVPGTNDVQKEKTSYTETLPLKSHNAYVIPYNYHDKNDETGTLVYVWEGVKAANANEYAFEDALALAVGENAILVRTVQNHEPRHFLKMFKGKLFTIVNNTPTVPQLFHIRGTDADDVHAYETKADSSSLSSSDVYVLFVHNEDKAFIWIGLGASEFEKNAAEDLFKSVWPSVALSTVEEGAEPDEFWEHLNGEGIYDRSLSEKSAPILEPRLFHCRLINNKIKVEEIMHFEQADLDFEDVMLMDTGDEIYLWVGSGASAEENGRILDIAKKYIAFEPTDRTIDTVTVVRISQDYEPHVFKRMFPSWEKGYWENIPTYEDVRKKVVEDNERIEDNDV
;
A
#
# COMPACT_ATOMS: atom_id res chain seq x y z
N MET A 1 -19.17 -13.99 8.50
CA MET A 1 -19.62 -13.41 9.78
C MET A 1 -21.00 -12.76 9.65
N LEU A 2 -21.34 -12.16 8.51
CA LEU A 2 -22.71 -11.73 8.18
C LEU A 2 -23.47 -12.88 7.50
N ASN A 3 -24.65 -13.22 8.03
CA ASN A 3 -25.54 -14.24 7.48
C ASN A 3 -26.71 -13.57 6.74
N SER A 4 -26.94 -13.92 5.48
CA SER A 4 -28.03 -13.36 4.66
C SER A 4 -29.42 -13.52 5.29
N GLN A 5 -29.60 -14.45 6.22
CA GLN A 5 -30.87 -14.71 6.90
C GLN A 5 -31.16 -13.77 8.08
N ASP A 6 -30.22 -12.92 8.49
CA ASP A 6 -30.33 -12.13 9.72
C ASP A 6 -30.04 -10.63 9.49
N CYS A 7 -30.28 -9.81 10.52
CA CYS A 7 -29.82 -8.43 10.59
C CYS A 7 -28.76 -8.28 11.69
N PHE A 8 -27.71 -7.52 11.41
CA PHE A 8 -26.56 -7.34 12.31
C PHE A 8 -26.38 -5.88 12.66
N ILE A 9 -25.88 -5.64 13.88
CA ILE A 9 -25.43 -4.33 14.34
C ILE A 9 -23.91 -4.41 14.48
N LEU A 10 -23.20 -3.55 13.76
CA LEU A 10 -21.76 -3.36 13.86
C LEU A 10 -21.50 -2.06 14.63
N ASP A 11 -21.03 -2.18 15.86
CA ASP A 11 -20.66 -1.09 16.75
C ASP A 11 -19.18 -0.72 16.54
N THR A 12 -18.92 0.50 16.06
CA THR A 12 -17.57 0.96 15.70
C THR A 12 -17.00 1.98 16.68
N GLY A 13 -17.76 2.36 17.72
CA GLY A 13 -17.41 3.40 18.69
C GLY A 13 -17.58 4.85 18.18
N SER A 14 -17.35 5.10 16.88
CA SER A 14 -17.56 6.41 16.22
C SER A 14 -18.91 6.52 15.50
N GLY A 15 -19.61 5.40 15.32
CA GLY A 15 -20.92 5.28 14.71
C GLY A 15 -21.42 3.84 14.83
N ILE A 16 -22.59 3.55 14.24
CA ILE A 16 -23.11 2.18 14.18
C ILE A 16 -23.64 1.89 12.79
N TYR A 17 -23.33 0.71 12.27
CA TYR A 17 -23.94 0.18 11.07
C TYR A 17 -25.00 -0.87 11.42
N VAL A 18 -26.12 -0.82 10.70
CA VAL A 18 -27.18 -1.82 10.74
C VAL A 18 -27.20 -2.53 9.40
N TRP A 19 -26.59 -3.71 9.33
CA TRP A 19 -26.56 -4.52 8.13
C TRP A 19 -27.81 -5.40 8.06
N VAL A 20 -28.47 -5.43 6.91
CA VAL A 20 -29.76 -6.08 6.71
C VAL A 20 -29.63 -7.14 5.62
N GLY A 21 -29.67 -8.41 6.02
CA GLY A 21 -29.63 -9.55 5.11
C GLY A 21 -30.81 -9.57 4.13
N ARG A 22 -30.53 -9.96 2.89
CA ARG A 22 -31.53 -10.12 1.82
C ARG A 22 -32.55 -11.20 2.19
N GLY A 23 -32.12 -12.26 2.85
CA GLY A 23 -32.96 -13.35 3.38
C GLY A 23 -33.63 -13.05 4.73
N ALA A 24 -33.27 -11.95 5.41
CA ALA A 24 -33.86 -11.61 6.70
C ALA A 24 -35.38 -11.41 6.63
N THR A 25 -36.07 -11.75 7.73
CA THR A 25 -37.54 -11.67 7.79
C THR A 25 -38.03 -10.24 7.64
N GLN A 26 -39.24 -10.05 7.11
CA GLN A 26 -39.80 -8.70 6.95
C GLN A 26 -39.88 -7.95 8.28
N LYS A 27 -40.15 -8.66 9.38
CA LYS A 27 -40.18 -8.10 10.73
C LYS A 27 -38.80 -7.61 11.16
N GLU A 28 -37.75 -8.40 10.98
CA GLU A 28 -36.39 -7.97 11.32
C GLU A 28 -35.93 -6.78 10.51
N LYS A 29 -36.25 -6.76 9.20
CA LYS A 29 -35.95 -5.62 8.31
C LYS A 29 -36.58 -4.33 8.84
N THR A 30 -37.85 -4.38 9.24
CA THR A 30 -38.57 -3.22 9.80
C THR A 30 -38.07 -2.84 11.20
N ASP A 31 -37.79 -3.82 12.07
CA ASP A 31 -37.40 -3.59 13.47
C ASP A 31 -35.91 -3.23 13.64
N SER A 32 -35.09 -3.49 12.63
CA SER A 32 -33.62 -3.35 12.67
C SER A 32 -33.13 -1.98 13.17
N LEU A 33 -33.74 -0.88 12.68
CA LEU A 33 -33.39 0.47 13.10
C LEU A 33 -33.82 0.77 14.55
N SER A 34 -35.00 0.32 14.95
CA SER A 34 -35.48 0.48 16.33
C SER A 34 -34.60 -0.30 17.31
N LYS A 35 -34.15 -1.50 16.94
CA LYS A 35 -33.17 -2.27 17.72
C LYS A 35 -31.82 -1.56 17.83
N ALA A 36 -31.37 -0.90 16.76
CA ALA A 36 -30.13 -0.11 16.80
C ALA A 36 -30.24 1.13 17.71
N GLN A 37 -31.38 1.81 17.71
CA GLN A 37 -31.66 2.91 18.64
C GLN A 37 -31.73 2.42 20.10
N GLU A 38 -32.33 1.25 20.34
CA GLU A 38 -32.34 0.64 21.66
C GLU A 38 -30.93 0.23 22.11
N PHE A 39 -30.12 -0.30 21.19
CA PHE A 39 -28.73 -0.63 21.42
C PHE A 39 -27.92 0.61 21.84
N LEU A 40 -28.04 1.73 21.13
CA LEU A 40 -27.41 3.01 21.51
C LEU A 40 -27.74 3.42 22.94
N ARG A 41 -29.03 3.39 23.29
CA ARG A 41 -29.52 3.75 24.62
C ARG A 41 -28.96 2.81 25.69
N SER A 42 -28.92 1.51 25.41
CA SER A 42 -28.40 0.50 26.34
C SER A 42 -26.89 0.68 26.61
N LYS A 43 -26.13 1.06 25.58
CA LYS A 43 -24.68 1.31 25.64
C LYS A 43 -24.33 2.71 26.14
N LYS A 44 -25.33 3.58 26.34
CA LYS A 44 -25.18 4.98 26.78
C LYS A 44 -24.33 5.82 25.80
N TYR A 45 -24.44 5.53 24.50
CA TYR A 45 -23.84 6.37 23.48
C TYR A 45 -24.52 7.75 23.41
N PRO A 46 -23.82 8.80 22.97
CA PRO A 46 -24.41 10.11 22.76
C PRO A 46 -25.60 10.09 21.79
N ALA A 47 -26.55 11.01 21.97
CA ALA A 47 -27.74 11.07 21.12
C ALA A 47 -27.43 11.41 19.65
N TRP A 48 -26.27 11.98 19.37
CA TRP A 48 -25.81 12.33 18.02
C TRP A 48 -25.00 11.22 17.33
N THR A 49 -24.84 10.05 17.95
CA THR A 49 -24.18 8.91 17.30
C THR A 49 -24.95 8.50 16.06
N GLN A 50 -24.27 8.48 14.91
CA GLN A 50 -24.89 8.19 13.62
C GLN A 50 -25.21 6.69 13.48
N ILE A 51 -26.37 6.39 12.87
CA ILE A 51 -26.79 5.03 12.51
C ILE A 51 -26.86 4.96 10.98
N HIS A 52 -26.07 4.07 10.39
CA HIS A 52 -26.06 3.83 8.94
C HIS A 52 -26.74 2.49 8.64
N ARG A 53 -27.84 2.51 7.89
CA ARG A 53 -28.50 1.27 7.45
C ARG A 53 -27.88 0.80 6.14
N ILE A 54 -27.43 -0.44 6.12
CA ILE A 54 -26.80 -1.09 4.96
C ILE A 54 -27.59 -2.35 4.61
N VAL A 55 -27.85 -2.55 3.32
CA VAL A 55 -28.54 -3.74 2.81
C VAL A 55 -27.52 -4.67 2.18
N GLU A 56 -27.71 -5.98 2.32
CA GLU A 56 -26.86 -7.00 1.68
C GLU A 56 -26.68 -6.76 0.18
N GLY A 57 -25.43 -6.70 -0.26
CA GLY A 57 -25.02 -6.40 -1.64
C GLY A 57 -24.94 -4.90 -1.97
N ALA A 58 -25.22 -4.02 -1.01
CA ALA A 58 -25.09 -2.57 -1.15
C ALA A 58 -24.19 -1.99 -0.04
N GLU A 59 -23.19 -2.77 0.38
CA GLU A 59 -22.24 -2.37 1.40
C GLU A 59 -21.31 -1.27 0.88
N SER A 60 -21.10 -0.24 1.70
CA SER A 60 -20.17 0.85 1.39
C SER A 60 -18.75 0.50 1.84
N ALA A 61 -17.72 1.07 1.21
CA ALA A 61 -16.33 0.85 1.62
C ALA A 61 -16.07 1.17 3.11
N PRO A 62 -16.63 2.25 3.69
CA PRO A 62 -16.54 2.52 5.14
C PRO A 62 -17.16 1.44 6.04
N PHE A 63 -18.07 0.60 5.56
CA PHE A 63 -18.56 -0.54 6.30
C PHE A 63 -17.64 -1.75 6.15
N LYS A 64 -17.16 -1.99 4.92
CA LYS A 64 -16.31 -3.13 4.56
C LYS A 64 -14.96 -3.12 5.29
N GLN A 65 -14.41 -1.94 5.59
CA GLN A 65 -13.13 -1.79 6.30
C GLN A 65 -13.09 -2.52 7.65
N TYR A 66 -14.23 -2.71 8.32
CA TYR A 66 -14.30 -3.39 9.62
C TYR A 66 -14.24 -4.93 9.51
N PHE A 67 -14.05 -5.46 8.30
CA PHE A 67 -13.95 -6.88 8.04
C PHE A 67 -12.56 -7.19 7.47
N ALA A 68 -11.86 -8.13 8.12
CA ALA A 68 -10.53 -8.58 7.67
C ALA A 68 -10.50 -9.05 6.21
N THR A 69 -11.64 -9.56 5.71
CA THR A 69 -11.81 -10.00 4.32
C THR A 69 -13.19 -9.60 3.83
N TRP A 70 -13.27 -9.11 2.60
CA TRP A 70 -14.54 -8.77 1.94
C TRP A 70 -14.46 -9.15 0.47
N ARG A 71 -15.57 -9.64 -0.09
CA ARG A 71 -15.67 -9.95 -1.52
C ARG A 71 -16.72 -9.07 -2.16
N ASP A 72 -16.28 -8.13 -2.98
CA ASP A 72 -17.16 -7.24 -3.71
C ASP A 72 -17.79 -7.95 -4.91
N VAL A 73 -19.09 -7.71 -5.12
CA VAL A 73 -19.82 -8.17 -6.30
C VAL A 73 -20.24 -6.94 -7.08
N GLY A 74 -19.65 -6.73 -8.26
CA GLY A 74 -20.06 -5.68 -9.20
C GLY A 74 -19.52 -4.27 -8.96
N MET A 75 -18.55 -4.08 -8.05
CA MET A 75 -17.74 -2.85 -8.01
C MET A 75 -16.55 -2.99 -8.95
N SER A 76 -16.62 -2.32 -10.09
CA SER A 76 -15.52 -2.31 -11.05
C SER A 76 -14.48 -1.26 -10.64
N HIS A 77 -13.38 -1.67 -10.01
CA HIS A 77 -12.24 -0.79 -9.66
C HIS A 77 -11.37 -0.47 -10.89
N THR A 78 -12.01 -0.06 -11.99
CA THR A 78 -11.33 0.22 -13.27
C THR A 78 -10.20 1.24 -13.11
N ARG A 79 -10.39 2.28 -12.29
CA ARG A 79 -9.34 3.28 -12.03
C ARG A 79 -8.09 2.65 -11.41
N LEU A 80 -8.25 1.79 -10.41
CA LEU A 80 -7.13 1.13 -9.73
C LEU A 80 -6.39 0.20 -10.69
N VAL A 81 -7.12 -0.65 -11.42
CA VAL A 81 -6.55 -1.56 -12.43
C VAL A 81 -5.85 -0.79 -13.55
N ARG A 82 -6.43 0.30 -14.04
CA ARG A 82 -5.79 1.16 -15.04
C ARG A 82 -4.44 1.71 -14.54
N SER A 83 -4.35 2.18 -13.29
CA SER A 83 -3.04 2.60 -12.72
C SER A 83 -2.05 1.47 -12.75
N ALA A 84 -2.46 0.32 -12.21
CA ALA A 84 -1.55 -0.77 -11.99
C ALA A 84 -0.96 -1.23 -13.33
N LEU A 85 -1.79 -1.27 -14.37
CA LEU A 85 -1.40 -1.66 -15.72
C LEU A 85 -0.81 -0.51 -16.56
N GLY A 86 -0.73 0.71 -16.04
CA GLY A 86 -0.22 1.88 -16.76
C GLY A 86 -1.14 2.36 -17.90
N TYR A 87 -2.44 2.06 -17.86
CA TYR A 87 -3.44 2.60 -18.79
C TYR A 87 -3.90 4.00 -18.37
N ASP A 88 -4.20 4.84 -19.36
CA ASP A 88 -4.69 6.19 -19.10
C ASP A 88 -6.20 6.20 -18.84
N SER A 89 -6.68 7.25 -18.17
CA SER A 89 -8.09 7.50 -17.87
C SER A 89 -8.94 7.71 -19.13
N ASP A 90 -8.35 8.29 -20.19
CA ASP A 90 -9.01 8.66 -21.45
C ASP A 90 -8.82 7.65 -22.60
N ASN A 91 -8.06 6.57 -22.39
CA ASN A 91 -7.81 5.62 -23.47
C ASN A 91 -9.02 4.70 -23.67
N SER A 92 -9.72 4.84 -24.80
CA SER A 92 -10.90 4.03 -25.17
C SER A 92 -10.57 2.54 -25.41
N GLU A 93 -9.30 2.16 -25.31
CA GLU A 93 -8.79 0.79 -25.46
C GLU A 93 -8.67 0.00 -24.15
N PHE A 94 -9.07 0.56 -22.99
CA PHE A 94 -9.17 -0.24 -21.76
C PHE A 94 -10.37 -1.19 -21.84
N ASP A 95 -10.18 -2.31 -22.55
CA ASP A 95 -11.12 -3.42 -22.66
C ASP A 95 -10.56 -4.62 -21.90
N VAL A 96 -10.77 -4.62 -20.59
CA VAL A 96 -10.46 -5.79 -19.76
C VAL A 96 -11.78 -6.48 -19.49
N ASP A 97 -12.02 -7.60 -20.18
CA ASP A 97 -13.24 -8.41 -20.06
C ASP A 97 -13.51 -8.85 -18.59
N ASP A 98 -12.48 -8.90 -17.75
CA ASP A 98 -12.56 -9.33 -16.35
C ASP A 98 -11.67 -8.48 -15.41
N VAL A 99 -12.10 -7.25 -15.14
CA VAL A 99 -11.45 -6.31 -14.21
C VAL A 99 -11.27 -6.92 -12.82
N ASP A 100 -12.27 -7.67 -12.34
CA ASP A 100 -12.27 -8.28 -11.01
C ASP A 100 -11.19 -9.36 -10.90
N SER A 101 -11.02 -10.20 -11.92
CA SER A 101 -9.97 -11.21 -11.98
C SER A 101 -8.56 -10.61 -12.03
N VAL A 102 -8.37 -9.57 -12.84
CA VAL A 102 -7.08 -8.86 -12.90
C VAL A 102 -6.75 -8.23 -11.56
N LEU A 103 -7.72 -7.55 -10.95
CA LEU A 103 -7.56 -6.91 -9.66
C LEU A 103 -7.24 -7.92 -8.55
N LYS A 104 -7.90 -9.07 -8.56
CA LYS A 104 -7.61 -10.16 -7.65
C LYS A 104 -6.15 -10.61 -7.80
N THR A 105 -5.71 -10.89 -9.02
CA THR A 105 -4.32 -11.28 -9.31
C THR A 105 -3.33 -10.22 -8.82
N LEU A 106 -3.60 -8.93 -9.07
CA LEU A 106 -2.76 -7.82 -8.61
C LEU A 106 -2.69 -7.75 -7.08
N LYS A 107 -3.80 -7.98 -6.37
CA LYS A 107 -3.83 -7.97 -4.90
C LYS A 107 -3.13 -9.16 -4.27
N GLU A 108 -3.16 -10.32 -4.92
CA GLU A 108 -2.53 -11.54 -4.42
C GLU A 108 -1.00 -11.55 -4.70
N LYS A 109 -0.58 -10.99 -5.85
CA LYS A 109 0.79 -11.21 -6.37
C LYS A 109 1.53 -9.95 -6.82
N GLY A 110 0.86 -8.80 -6.95
CA GLY A 110 1.44 -7.56 -7.50
C GLY A 110 2.15 -6.67 -6.48
N GLY A 111 2.39 -7.16 -5.26
CA GLY A 111 2.86 -6.35 -4.14
C GLY A 111 1.76 -5.52 -3.49
N ARG A 112 2.15 -4.64 -2.57
CA ARG A 112 1.24 -3.66 -1.97
C ARG A 112 1.10 -2.45 -2.90
N ALA A 113 0.20 -1.55 -2.54
CA ALA A 113 0.05 -0.24 -3.19
C ALA A 113 0.08 -0.28 -4.72
N ILE A 114 -0.68 -1.21 -5.30
CA ILE A 114 -0.72 -1.47 -6.76
C ILE A 114 -1.17 -0.25 -7.57
N GLY A 115 -1.78 0.74 -6.92
CA GLY A 115 -2.18 2.01 -7.52
C GLY A 115 -1.04 3.00 -7.71
N PHE A 116 0.02 2.90 -6.90
CA PHE A 116 1.17 3.78 -6.95
C PHE A 116 2.14 3.34 -8.06
N MET A 117 1.91 3.87 -9.26
CA MET A 117 2.65 3.60 -10.50
C MET A 117 2.94 4.91 -11.23
N PRO A 118 3.88 5.75 -10.75
CA PRO A 118 4.23 7.01 -11.40
C PRO A 118 4.83 6.82 -12.80
N ASP A 119 5.50 5.71 -13.06
CA ASP A 119 5.81 5.23 -14.41
C ASP A 119 5.80 3.68 -14.47
N ASN A 120 6.44 3.07 -15.46
CA ASN A 120 6.50 1.60 -15.62
C ASN A 120 7.68 0.93 -14.89
N GLY A 121 8.47 1.65 -14.11
CA GLY A 121 9.62 1.16 -13.35
C GLY A 121 10.85 0.83 -14.20
N ARG A 122 10.92 1.23 -15.48
CA ARG A 122 12.01 0.81 -16.39
C ARG A 122 13.17 1.77 -16.49
N ASN A 123 13.15 2.92 -15.80
CA ASN A 123 14.24 3.87 -15.88
C ASN A 123 15.50 3.34 -15.18
N GLU A 124 16.64 3.92 -15.52
CA GLU A 124 17.93 3.49 -14.98
C GLU A 124 18.10 3.94 -13.53
N LEU A 125 18.43 2.97 -12.67
CA LEU A 125 18.94 3.19 -11.32
C LEU A 125 20.47 3.19 -11.36
N SER A 126 21.09 4.17 -10.71
CA SER A 126 22.55 4.35 -10.75
C SER A 126 23.21 4.07 -9.40
N GLU A 127 22.70 4.66 -8.32
CA GLU A 127 23.29 4.59 -6.99
C GLU A 127 22.22 4.32 -5.94
N ILE A 128 22.58 3.47 -4.97
CA ILE A 128 21.78 3.20 -3.77
C ILE A 128 22.64 3.51 -2.55
N THR A 129 22.00 4.06 -1.52
CA THR A 129 22.65 4.26 -0.23
C THR A 129 22.17 3.21 0.77
N VAL A 130 23.10 2.48 1.37
CA VAL A 130 22.87 1.42 2.35
C VAL A 130 23.18 1.93 3.74
N TYR A 131 22.26 1.69 4.67
CA TYR A 131 22.38 2.03 6.08
C TYR A 131 22.43 0.74 6.89
N SER A 132 23.46 0.57 7.72
CA SER A 132 23.68 -0.62 8.53
C SER A 132 23.97 -0.24 9.98
N SER A 133 23.24 -0.82 10.92
CA SER A 133 23.50 -0.63 12.36
C SER A 133 24.86 -1.20 12.74
N VAL A 134 25.63 -0.47 13.56
CA VAL A 134 26.90 -0.97 14.08
C VAL A 134 26.64 -1.85 15.30
N PRO A 135 27.05 -3.14 15.30
CA PRO A 135 26.79 -4.03 16.41
C PRO A 135 27.37 -3.53 17.74
N GLY A 136 26.52 -3.46 18.77
CA GLY A 136 26.93 -3.06 20.13
C GLY A 136 27.04 -1.54 20.35
N THR A 137 26.68 -0.72 19.37
CA THR A 137 26.56 0.75 19.52
C THR A 137 25.22 1.24 19.00
N ASN A 138 24.94 2.54 19.17
CA ASN A 138 23.79 3.22 18.55
C ASN A 138 24.18 3.91 17.24
N ASP A 139 25.35 3.60 16.68
CA ASP A 139 25.83 4.23 15.46
C ASP A 139 25.27 3.50 14.22
N VAL A 140 25.15 4.24 13.12
CA VAL A 140 24.75 3.71 11.81
C VAL A 140 25.84 4.02 10.80
N GLN A 141 26.29 3.01 10.08
CA GLN A 141 27.17 3.17 8.92
C GLN A 141 26.35 3.43 7.67
N LYS A 142 26.83 4.38 6.85
CA LYS A 142 26.23 4.78 5.58
C LYS A 142 27.24 4.52 4.46
N GLU A 143 26.85 3.74 3.48
CA GLU A 143 27.66 3.40 2.30
C GLU A 143 26.88 3.66 1.02
N LYS A 144 27.52 4.31 0.04
CA LYS A 144 26.97 4.44 -1.32
C LYS A 144 27.52 3.33 -2.19
N THR A 145 26.65 2.65 -2.92
CA THR A 145 27.00 1.54 -3.80
C THR A 145 26.28 1.69 -5.13
N SER A 146 26.95 1.31 -6.22
CA SER A 146 26.33 1.24 -7.53
C SER A 146 25.21 0.20 -7.55
N TYR A 147 24.08 0.57 -8.14
CA TYR A 147 22.97 -0.36 -8.34
C TYR A 147 23.33 -1.45 -9.35
N THR A 148 22.89 -2.68 -9.06
CA THR A 148 22.77 -3.75 -10.04
C THR A 148 21.42 -4.42 -9.85
N GLU A 149 20.82 -4.92 -10.93
CA GLU A 149 19.48 -5.55 -10.86
C GLU A 149 19.48 -6.80 -9.96
N THR A 150 20.64 -7.42 -9.73
CA THR A 150 20.84 -8.56 -8.85
C THR A 150 21.44 -8.16 -7.50
N LEU A 151 21.26 -6.92 -7.06
CA LEU A 151 21.71 -6.49 -5.72
C LEU A 151 20.70 -6.98 -4.66
N PRO A 152 21.08 -7.85 -3.72
CA PRO A 152 20.19 -8.26 -2.64
C PRO A 152 19.86 -7.10 -1.70
N LEU A 153 18.57 -6.95 -1.36
CA LEU A 153 18.16 -6.15 -0.21
C LEU A 153 18.18 -7.01 1.05
N LYS A 154 18.95 -6.58 2.05
CA LYS A 154 19.23 -7.33 3.28
C LYS A 154 18.35 -6.81 4.40
N SER A 155 17.66 -7.69 5.10
CA SER A 155 16.76 -7.33 6.20
C SER A 155 17.40 -6.56 7.35
N HIS A 156 18.72 -6.67 7.52
CA HIS A 156 19.47 -5.97 8.58
C HIS A 156 19.87 -4.55 8.18
N ASN A 157 19.55 -4.13 6.96
CA ASN A 157 19.91 -2.83 6.42
C ASN A 157 18.65 -2.06 6.03
N ALA A 158 18.77 -0.73 5.98
CA ALA A 158 17.83 0.14 5.30
C ALA A 158 18.47 0.70 4.02
N TYR A 159 17.65 1.04 3.04
CA TYR A 159 18.12 1.49 1.73
C TYR A 159 17.40 2.77 1.32
N VAL A 160 18.18 3.75 0.86
CA VAL A 160 17.66 4.96 0.22
C VAL A 160 17.98 4.90 -1.27
N ILE A 161 16.93 4.95 -2.09
CA ILE A 161 16.99 4.70 -3.54
C ILE A 161 16.31 5.88 -4.27
N PRO A 162 17.09 6.86 -4.74
CA PRO A 162 16.60 7.90 -5.63
C PRO A 162 16.24 7.33 -7.01
N TYR A 163 15.14 7.78 -7.59
CA TYR A 163 14.66 7.36 -8.90
C TYR A 163 14.00 8.53 -9.63
N ASN A 164 14.42 8.80 -10.86
CA ASN A 164 13.74 9.79 -11.70
C ASN A 164 12.72 9.05 -12.55
N TYR A 165 11.46 9.43 -12.43
CA TYR A 165 10.38 8.86 -13.23
C TYR A 165 10.10 9.72 -14.46
N HIS A 166 9.69 9.05 -15.53
CA HIS A 166 9.20 9.67 -16.75
C HIS A 166 8.07 8.78 -17.24
N ASP A 167 6.84 9.30 -17.19
CA ASP A 167 5.68 8.56 -17.64
C ASP A 167 5.47 8.72 -19.16
N LYS A 168 4.42 8.08 -19.69
CA LYS A 168 4.10 8.15 -21.13
C LYS A 168 3.44 9.46 -21.57
N ASN A 169 3.02 10.29 -20.61
CA ASN A 169 2.34 11.56 -20.79
C ASN A 169 3.30 12.76 -20.62
N ASP A 170 4.61 12.49 -20.69
CA ASP A 170 5.70 13.44 -20.46
C ASP A 170 5.67 14.05 -19.04
N GLU A 171 5.01 13.41 -18.07
CA GLU A 171 5.12 13.75 -16.66
C GLU A 171 6.46 13.20 -16.13
N THR A 172 7.25 14.08 -15.52
CA THR A 172 8.54 13.73 -14.96
C THR A 172 8.67 14.22 -13.53
N GLY A 173 9.41 13.49 -12.72
CA GLY A 173 9.80 13.96 -11.40
C GLY A 173 10.80 13.05 -10.70
N THR A 174 11.10 13.38 -9.47
CA THR A 174 12.03 12.62 -8.62
C THR A 174 11.25 11.89 -7.53
N LEU A 175 11.62 10.63 -7.31
CA LEU A 175 11.20 9.80 -6.18
C LEU A 175 12.42 9.47 -5.33
N VAL A 176 12.21 9.36 -4.02
CA VAL A 176 13.18 8.81 -3.08
C VAL A 176 12.49 7.68 -2.33
N TYR A 177 12.86 6.45 -2.64
CA TYR A 177 12.41 5.29 -1.87
C TYR A 177 13.25 5.13 -0.60
N VAL A 178 12.58 4.82 0.51
CA VAL A 178 13.18 4.27 1.72
C VAL A 178 12.63 2.86 1.89
N TRP A 179 13.49 1.88 1.70
CA TRP A 179 13.18 0.50 2.00
C TRP A 179 13.72 0.15 3.38
N GLU A 180 12.84 -0.27 4.27
CA GLU A 180 13.17 -0.61 5.66
C GLU A 180 13.23 -2.13 5.84
N GLY A 181 14.41 -2.63 6.17
CA GLY A 181 14.59 -4.03 6.54
C GLY A 181 13.96 -4.33 7.90
N VAL A 182 13.29 -5.47 8.02
CA VAL A 182 12.62 -5.86 9.29
C VAL A 182 13.57 -6.08 10.47
N LYS A 183 14.87 -6.19 10.22
CA LYS A 183 15.93 -6.36 11.23
C LYS A 183 16.91 -5.19 11.28
N ALA A 184 16.62 -4.07 10.60
CA ALA A 184 17.55 -2.95 10.44
C ALA A 184 17.59 -1.97 11.63
N ALA A 185 16.93 -2.29 12.75
CA ALA A 185 17.01 -1.56 14.02
C ALA A 185 16.99 -0.02 13.84
N ASN A 186 17.97 0.69 14.39
CA ASN A 186 18.08 2.15 14.27
C ASN A 186 18.42 2.62 12.83
N ALA A 187 18.94 1.77 11.94
CA ALA A 187 19.27 2.18 10.57
C ALA A 187 18.04 2.63 9.77
N ASN A 188 16.86 2.09 10.07
CA ASN A 188 15.60 2.52 9.45
C ASN A 188 15.31 4.01 9.73
N GLU A 189 15.48 4.45 10.97
CA GLU A 189 15.23 5.85 11.39
C GLU A 189 16.17 6.82 10.66
N TYR A 190 17.48 6.51 10.65
CA TYR A 190 18.47 7.33 9.96
C TYR A 190 18.26 7.36 8.44
N ALA A 191 17.89 6.24 7.82
CA ALA A 191 17.59 6.19 6.39
C ALA A 191 16.35 7.03 6.05
N PHE A 192 15.31 6.97 6.89
CA PHE A 192 14.11 7.78 6.71
C PHE A 192 14.40 9.28 6.84
N GLU A 193 15.14 9.70 7.86
CA GLU A 193 15.52 11.11 8.06
C GLU A 193 16.32 11.67 6.89
N ASP A 194 17.34 10.93 6.42
CA ASP A 194 18.15 11.34 5.29
C ASP A 194 17.32 11.42 3.99
N ALA A 195 16.45 10.45 3.76
CA ALA A 195 15.57 10.45 2.58
C ALA A 195 14.53 11.55 2.63
N LEU A 196 13.99 11.87 3.80
CA LEU A 196 13.11 13.02 3.99
C LEU A 196 13.85 14.33 3.68
N ALA A 197 15.08 14.48 4.17
CA ALA A 197 15.90 15.65 3.87
C ALA A 197 16.18 15.78 2.36
N LEU A 198 16.49 14.68 1.68
CA LEU A 198 16.65 14.64 0.22
C LEU A 198 15.36 15.02 -0.50
N ALA A 199 14.23 14.43 -0.10
CA ALA A 199 12.94 14.70 -0.73
C ALA A 199 12.48 16.15 -0.54
N VAL A 200 12.73 16.75 0.60
CA VAL A 200 12.47 18.17 0.84
C VAL A 200 13.40 19.05 0.02
N GLY A 201 14.69 18.69 -0.10
CA GLY A 201 15.66 19.47 -0.87
C GLY A 201 15.41 19.49 -2.38
N GLU A 202 14.81 18.41 -2.91
CA GLU A 202 14.59 18.24 -4.36
C GLU A 202 13.11 18.32 -4.77
N ASN A 203 12.20 18.64 -3.85
CA ASN A 203 10.76 18.51 -4.04
C ASN A 203 10.35 17.11 -4.57
N ALA A 204 11.09 16.08 -4.16
CA ALA A 204 10.85 14.72 -4.57
C ALA A 204 9.69 14.09 -3.78
N ILE A 205 9.07 13.09 -4.39
CA ILE A 205 8.12 12.21 -3.73
C ILE A 205 8.92 11.24 -2.84
N LEU A 206 8.68 11.27 -1.54
CA LEU A 206 9.28 10.30 -0.60
C LEU A 206 8.36 9.10 -0.48
N VAL A 207 8.89 7.88 -0.64
CA VAL A 207 8.10 6.65 -0.51
C VAL A 207 8.78 5.74 0.52
N ARG A 208 8.18 5.62 1.70
CA ARG A 208 8.60 4.65 2.71
C ARG A 208 7.87 3.34 2.50
N THR A 209 8.62 2.26 2.41
CA THR A 209 8.11 0.89 2.37
C THR A 209 8.90 -0.01 3.31
N VAL A 210 8.22 -0.99 3.91
CA VAL A 210 8.85 -2.03 4.71
C VAL A 210 9.02 -3.28 3.86
N GLN A 211 10.05 -4.06 4.17
CA GLN A 211 10.30 -5.35 3.54
C GLN A 211 9.03 -6.24 3.47
N ASN A 212 8.82 -6.86 2.30
CA ASN A 212 7.69 -7.71 1.93
C ASN A 212 6.34 -6.97 1.85
N HIS A 213 6.35 -5.63 1.89
CA HIS A 213 5.18 -4.77 1.74
C HIS A 213 5.43 -3.68 0.69
N GLU A 214 6.28 -3.99 -0.29
CA GLU A 214 6.73 -3.08 -1.33
C GLU A 214 5.58 -2.69 -2.28
N PRO A 215 5.53 -1.41 -2.73
CA PRO A 215 4.63 -1.00 -3.77
C PRO A 215 4.99 -1.68 -5.10
N ARG A 216 4.00 -1.97 -5.95
CA ARG A 216 4.23 -2.60 -7.27
C ARG A 216 5.30 -1.89 -8.11
N HIS A 217 5.31 -0.55 -8.09
CA HIS A 217 6.32 0.23 -8.79
C HIS A 217 7.74 -0.09 -8.31
N PHE A 218 7.93 -0.25 -7.00
CA PHE A 218 9.22 -0.62 -6.44
C PHE A 218 9.69 -1.97 -6.97
N LEU A 219 8.80 -2.96 -7.03
CA LEU A 219 9.14 -4.29 -7.59
C LEU A 219 9.60 -4.17 -9.04
N LYS A 220 8.90 -3.38 -9.86
CA LYS A 220 9.21 -3.17 -11.29
C LYS A 220 10.56 -2.52 -11.55
N MET A 221 11.05 -1.67 -10.64
CA MET A 221 12.38 -1.05 -10.72
C MET A 221 13.53 -2.07 -10.77
N PHE A 222 13.29 -3.29 -10.28
CA PHE A 222 14.25 -4.38 -10.30
C PHE A 222 14.09 -5.35 -11.47
N LYS A 223 13.12 -5.10 -12.38
CA LYS A 223 12.96 -5.82 -13.65
C LYS A 223 12.96 -7.35 -13.48
N GLY A 224 12.15 -7.84 -12.54
CA GLY A 224 12.00 -9.27 -12.27
C GLY A 224 13.14 -9.90 -11.46
N LYS A 225 14.10 -9.10 -10.96
CA LYS A 225 15.32 -9.60 -10.28
C LYS A 225 15.44 -9.19 -8.81
N LEU A 226 14.41 -8.55 -8.24
CA LEU A 226 14.42 -8.22 -6.82
C LEU A 226 14.51 -9.52 -6.02
N PHE A 227 15.50 -9.61 -5.14
CA PHE A 227 15.52 -10.64 -4.12
C PHE A 227 15.93 -10.09 -2.76
N THR A 228 15.19 -10.47 -1.72
CA THR A 228 15.41 -10.02 -0.34
C THR A 228 15.91 -11.17 0.52
N ILE A 229 16.94 -10.89 1.33
CA ILE A 229 17.58 -11.89 2.20
C ILE A 229 17.53 -11.44 3.66
N VAL A 230 17.15 -12.36 4.52
CA VAL A 230 17.11 -12.20 5.98
C VAL A 230 18.44 -12.69 6.58
N ASN A 231 18.93 -13.85 6.13
CA ASN A 231 20.13 -14.48 6.68
C ASN A 231 21.31 -14.34 5.70
N ASN A 232 22.24 -13.43 5.99
CA ASN A 232 23.41 -13.18 5.13
C ASN A 232 24.47 -14.29 5.17
N THR A 233 24.50 -15.08 6.24
CA THR A 233 25.43 -16.20 6.44
C THR A 233 24.63 -17.43 6.85
N PRO A 234 23.92 -18.06 5.91
CA PRO A 234 23.02 -19.15 6.22
C PRO A 234 23.80 -20.37 6.71
N THR A 235 23.47 -20.86 7.90
CA THR A 235 23.98 -22.13 8.45
C THR A 235 22.99 -23.27 8.26
N VAL A 236 21.82 -22.96 7.70
CA VAL A 236 20.69 -23.86 7.42
C VAL A 236 20.17 -23.54 6.01
N PRO A 237 19.39 -24.45 5.39
CA PRO A 237 18.73 -24.15 4.13
C PRO A 237 17.89 -22.87 4.21
N GLN A 238 17.79 -22.15 3.09
CA GLN A 238 16.95 -20.97 2.96
C GLN A 238 15.77 -21.29 2.04
N LEU A 239 14.58 -20.85 2.41
CA LEU A 239 13.39 -20.98 1.58
C LEU A 239 13.01 -19.60 1.05
N PHE A 240 12.89 -19.48 -0.26
CA PHE A 240 12.48 -18.26 -0.94
C PHE A 240 11.09 -18.44 -1.53
N HIS A 241 10.21 -17.49 -1.26
CA HIS A 241 8.90 -17.42 -1.88
C HIS A 241 8.99 -16.56 -3.14
N ILE A 242 8.50 -17.08 -4.26
CA ILE A 242 8.51 -16.40 -5.55
C ILE A 242 7.09 -15.96 -5.89
N ARG A 243 6.90 -14.67 -6.15
CA ARG A 243 5.62 -14.10 -6.58
C ARG A 243 5.82 -13.01 -7.62
N GLY A 244 4.83 -12.87 -8.49
CA GLY A 244 4.70 -11.73 -9.39
C GLY A 244 3.46 -11.84 -10.26
N THR A 245 3.21 -10.78 -11.02
CA THR A 245 2.09 -10.72 -11.97
C THR A 245 2.56 -10.63 -13.42
N ASP A 246 3.79 -10.17 -13.65
CA ASP A 246 4.46 -10.15 -14.95
C ASP A 246 5.99 -10.18 -14.83
N ALA A 247 6.68 -10.23 -15.97
CA ALA A 247 8.14 -10.39 -16.06
C ALA A 247 8.94 -9.31 -15.31
N ASP A 248 8.37 -8.12 -15.12
CA ASP A 248 9.08 -7.00 -14.52
C ASP A 248 8.89 -6.93 -13.00
N ASP A 249 7.83 -7.53 -12.43
CA ASP A 249 7.53 -7.47 -10.98
C ASP A 249 7.66 -8.79 -10.21
N VAL A 250 8.11 -9.87 -10.87
CA VAL A 250 8.51 -11.07 -10.13
C VAL A 250 9.65 -10.76 -9.18
N HIS A 251 9.54 -11.26 -7.97
CA HIS A 251 10.55 -11.09 -6.93
C HIS A 251 10.61 -12.32 -6.04
N ALA A 252 11.72 -12.45 -5.33
CA ALA A 252 11.97 -13.50 -4.36
C ALA A 252 12.17 -12.90 -2.96
N TYR A 253 11.55 -13.45 -1.93
CA TYR A 253 11.86 -13.08 -0.55
C TYR A 253 12.07 -14.29 0.34
N GLU A 254 13.06 -14.19 1.22
CA GLU A 254 13.35 -15.25 2.18
C GLU A 254 12.20 -15.37 3.21
N THR A 255 11.67 -16.59 3.34
CA THR A 255 10.72 -16.98 4.38
C THR A 255 11.37 -18.01 5.32
N LYS A 256 10.63 -18.44 6.34
CA LYS A 256 11.10 -19.47 7.26
C LYS A 256 11.29 -20.79 6.47
N ALA A 257 12.47 -21.39 6.55
CA ALA A 257 12.73 -22.71 5.97
C ALA A 257 12.04 -23.81 6.79
N ASP A 258 10.74 -23.96 6.56
CA ASP A 258 9.83 -24.85 7.26
C ASP A 258 8.69 -25.23 6.33
N SER A 259 8.26 -26.49 6.36
CA SER A 259 7.18 -26.98 5.49
C SER A 259 5.89 -26.16 5.64
N SER A 260 5.61 -25.61 6.83
CA SER A 260 4.43 -24.75 7.06
C SER A 260 4.44 -23.41 6.32
N SER A 261 5.56 -23.02 5.71
CA SER A 261 5.67 -21.79 4.92
C SER A 261 5.30 -21.96 3.46
N LEU A 262 5.11 -23.20 2.99
CA LEU A 262 4.68 -23.48 1.62
C LEU A 262 3.21 -23.11 1.40
N SER A 263 2.86 -22.83 0.16
CA SER A 263 1.49 -22.60 -0.30
C SER A 263 1.29 -23.22 -1.68
N SER A 264 0.23 -24.01 -1.86
CA SER A 264 -0.11 -24.60 -3.16
C SER A 264 -0.35 -23.56 -4.26
N SER A 265 -0.55 -22.28 -3.94
CA SER A 265 -0.78 -21.22 -4.93
C SER A 265 0.48 -20.69 -5.63
N ASP A 266 1.68 -21.02 -5.13
CA ASP A 266 2.92 -20.31 -5.49
C ASP A 266 4.13 -21.22 -5.72
N VAL A 267 5.21 -20.60 -6.19
CA VAL A 267 6.52 -21.23 -6.38
C VAL A 267 7.44 -20.90 -5.22
N TYR A 268 8.21 -21.88 -4.77
CA TYR A 268 9.23 -21.72 -3.75
C TYR A 268 10.58 -22.26 -4.20
N VAL A 269 11.66 -21.65 -3.74
CA VAL A 269 13.01 -22.15 -3.95
C VAL A 269 13.66 -22.47 -2.62
N LEU A 270 13.94 -23.76 -2.37
CA LEU A 270 14.69 -24.22 -1.21
C LEU A 270 16.16 -24.33 -1.60
N PHE A 271 17.00 -23.42 -1.12
CA PHE A 271 18.43 -23.38 -1.39
C PHE A 271 19.23 -24.00 -0.25
N VAL A 272 19.97 -25.06 -0.58
CA VAL A 272 20.82 -25.85 0.33
C VAL A 272 22.29 -25.50 0.05
N HIS A 273 22.79 -24.49 0.77
CA HIS A 273 24.11 -23.87 0.54
C HIS A 273 25.29 -24.84 0.62
N ASN A 274 25.24 -25.81 1.53
CA ASN A 274 26.32 -26.78 1.74
C ASN A 274 26.44 -27.83 0.62
N GLU A 275 25.44 -27.92 -0.27
CA GLU A 275 25.38 -28.90 -1.35
C GLU A 275 25.39 -28.26 -2.74
N ASP A 276 25.46 -26.92 -2.82
CA ASP A 276 25.29 -26.16 -4.05
C ASP A 276 24.05 -26.60 -4.85
N LYS A 277 22.96 -26.91 -4.13
CA LYS A 277 21.72 -27.49 -4.69
C LYS A 277 20.53 -26.64 -4.30
N ALA A 278 19.61 -26.44 -5.25
CA ALA A 278 18.33 -25.80 -4.98
C ALA A 278 17.16 -26.60 -5.58
N PHE A 279 16.09 -26.71 -4.79
CA PHE A 279 14.82 -27.29 -5.21
C PHE A 279 13.85 -26.17 -5.56
N ILE A 280 13.31 -26.19 -6.77
CA ILE A 280 12.21 -25.33 -7.19
C ILE A 280 10.93 -26.11 -6.99
N TRP A 281 10.24 -25.85 -5.89
CA TRP A 281 8.98 -26.46 -5.54
C TRP A 281 7.82 -25.70 -6.20
N ILE A 282 6.95 -26.41 -6.90
CA ILE A 282 5.83 -25.86 -7.67
C ILE A 282 4.53 -26.31 -7.03
N GLY A 283 3.80 -25.36 -6.44
CA GLY A 283 2.45 -25.60 -5.94
C GLY A 283 1.45 -25.88 -7.07
N LEU A 284 0.38 -26.62 -6.77
CA LEU A 284 -0.64 -27.01 -7.75
C LEU A 284 -1.34 -25.84 -8.48
N GLY A 285 -1.41 -24.67 -7.85
CA GLY A 285 -1.96 -23.43 -8.39
C GLY A 285 -0.91 -22.42 -8.86
N ALA A 286 0.38 -22.78 -8.78
CA ALA A 286 1.47 -21.91 -9.19
C ALA A 286 1.48 -21.69 -10.71
N SER A 287 1.95 -20.52 -11.15
CA SER A 287 2.07 -20.23 -12.58
C SER A 287 3.38 -20.77 -13.16
N GLU A 288 3.34 -21.30 -14.38
CA GLU A 288 4.56 -21.67 -15.12
C GLU A 288 5.49 -20.47 -15.33
N PHE A 289 4.92 -19.26 -15.38
CA PHE A 289 5.64 -18.02 -15.50
C PHE A 289 6.52 -17.74 -14.26
N GLU A 290 5.98 -17.82 -13.04
CA GLU A 290 6.75 -17.65 -11.80
C GLU A 290 7.86 -18.69 -11.67
N LYS A 291 7.61 -19.94 -12.12
CA LYS A 291 8.63 -20.99 -12.16
C LYS A 291 9.81 -20.59 -13.04
N ASN A 292 9.56 -20.16 -14.28
CA ASN A 292 10.62 -19.78 -15.21
C ASN A 292 11.43 -18.58 -14.67
N ALA A 293 10.74 -17.60 -14.08
CA ALA A 293 11.39 -16.47 -13.45
C ALA A 293 12.27 -16.89 -12.25
N ALA A 294 11.82 -17.84 -11.43
CA ALA A 294 12.61 -18.42 -10.35
C ALA A 294 13.89 -19.09 -10.87
N GLU A 295 13.79 -19.88 -11.94
CA GLU A 295 14.96 -20.51 -12.57
C GLU A 295 15.96 -19.49 -13.08
N ASP A 296 15.50 -18.46 -13.80
CA ASP A 296 16.36 -17.43 -14.37
C ASP A 296 17.06 -16.60 -13.29
N LEU A 297 16.32 -16.20 -12.24
CA LEU A 297 16.86 -15.48 -11.10
C LEU A 297 17.96 -16.27 -10.40
N PHE A 298 17.70 -17.53 -10.03
CA PHE A 298 18.66 -18.33 -9.28
C PHE A 298 19.88 -18.72 -10.13
N LYS A 299 19.72 -18.99 -11.43
CA LYS A 299 20.87 -19.19 -12.34
C LYS A 299 21.71 -17.91 -12.48
N SER A 300 21.08 -16.74 -12.48
CA SER A 300 21.79 -15.45 -12.58
C SER A 300 22.59 -15.13 -11.31
N VAL A 301 22.02 -15.39 -10.12
CA VAL A 301 22.65 -15.06 -8.83
C VAL A 301 23.66 -16.14 -8.42
N TRP A 302 23.34 -17.42 -8.64
CA TRP A 302 24.19 -18.56 -8.29
C TRP A 302 24.42 -19.49 -9.50
N PRO A 303 25.31 -19.12 -10.46
CA PRO A 303 25.49 -19.88 -11.69
C PRO A 303 25.97 -21.34 -11.53
N SER A 304 26.56 -21.66 -10.39
CA SER A 304 27.05 -23.01 -10.07
C SER A 304 26.01 -23.92 -9.41
N VAL A 305 24.82 -23.40 -9.06
CA VAL A 305 23.81 -24.17 -8.31
C VAL A 305 23.15 -25.21 -9.21
N ALA A 306 23.02 -26.44 -8.70
CA ALA A 306 22.24 -27.48 -9.34
C ALA A 306 20.75 -27.29 -9.01
N LEU A 307 19.97 -26.84 -10.00
CA LEU A 307 18.52 -26.67 -9.86
C LEU A 307 17.78 -27.98 -10.17
N SER A 308 16.82 -28.33 -9.30
CA SER A 308 15.92 -29.47 -9.48
C SER A 308 14.48 -29.04 -9.28
N THR A 309 13.61 -29.37 -10.22
CA THR A 309 12.17 -29.08 -10.12
C THR A 309 11.48 -30.15 -9.30
N VAL A 310 10.59 -29.74 -8.40
CA VAL A 310 9.77 -30.61 -7.55
C VAL A 310 8.31 -30.16 -7.67
N GLU A 311 7.44 -31.05 -8.12
CA GLU A 311 6.00 -30.80 -8.19
C GLU A 311 5.35 -31.13 -6.84
N GLU A 312 4.34 -30.37 -6.43
CA GLU A 312 3.56 -30.66 -5.22
C GLU A 312 2.98 -32.09 -5.24
N GLY A 313 3.24 -32.86 -4.19
CA GLY A 313 2.87 -34.27 -4.06
C GLY A 313 3.88 -35.27 -4.65
N ALA A 314 4.96 -34.79 -5.27
CA ALA A 314 6.07 -35.59 -5.78
C ALA A 314 7.41 -35.23 -5.10
N GLU A 315 7.35 -34.70 -3.89
CA GLU A 315 8.54 -34.27 -3.14
C GLU A 315 9.40 -35.47 -2.70
N PRO A 316 10.73 -35.42 -2.92
CA PRO A 316 11.63 -36.44 -2.39
C PRO A 316 11.80 -36.30 -0.88
N ASP A 317 12.11 -37.39 -0.18
CA ASP A 317 12.34 -37.38 1.28
C ASP A 317 13.38 -36.32 1.70
N GLU A 318 14.44 -36.17 0.90
CA GLU A 318 15.50 -35.17 1.11
C GLU A 318 14.97 -33.72 1.12
N PHE A 319 13.94 -33.40 0.34
CA PHE A 319 13.32 -32.08 0.35
C PHE A 319 12.68 -31.80 1.72
N TRP A 320 11.96 -32.79 2.26
CA TRP A 320 11.32 -32.67 3.56
C TRP A 320 12.33 -32.65 4.71
N GLU A 321 13.42 -33.40 4.64
CA GLU A 321 14.50 -33.37 5.64
C GLU A 321 15.05 -31.95 5.86
N HIS A 322 15.20 -31.19 4.77
CA HIS A 322 15.65 -29.80 4.81
C HIS A 322 14.58 -28.79 5.30
N LEU A 323 13.30 -29.19 5.40
CA LEU A 323 12.18 -28.37 5.87
C LEU A 323 11.62 -28.79 7.23
N ASN A 324 12.41 -29.51 8.03
CA ASN A 324 12.03 -30.07 9.33
C ASN A 324 10.91 -31.13 9.26
N GLY A 325 10.82 -31.84 8.14
CA GLY A 325 9.85 -32.89 7.88
C GLY A 325 8.60 -32.40 7.13
N GLU A 326 7.82 -33.38 6.66
CA GLU A 326 6.52 -33.12 6.03
C GLU A 326 5.54 -32.59 7.08
N GLY A 327 5.03 -31.39 6.83
CA GLY A 327 4.12 -30.67 7.73
C GLY A 327 2.85 -30.23 7.03
N ILE A 328 1.97 -29.57 7.79
CA ILE A 328 0.74 -28.98 7.25
C ILE A 328 1.08 -27.58 6.74
N TYR A 329 0.67 -27.31 5.50
CA TYR A 329 0.85 -26.03 4.82
C TYR A 329 -0.44 -25.61 4.10
N ASP A 330 -0.48 -24.38 3.58
CA ASP A 330 -1.70 -23.86 2.95
C ASP A 330 -1.91 -24.53 1.58
N ARG A 331 -3.06 -25.21 1.45
CA ARG A 331 -3.49 -25.83 0.18
C ARG A 331 -4.62 -25.08 -0.51
N SER A 332 -4.91 -23.87 -0.05
CA SER A 332 -5.87 -23.00 -0.69
C SER A 332 -5.32 -22.47 -2.02
N LEU A 333 -6.11 -22.54 -3.09
CA LEU A 333 -5.74 -22.05 -4.43
C LEU A 333 -6.19 -20.59 -4.64
N SER A 334 -6.61 -19.92 -3.57
CA SER A 334 -7.04 -18.53 -3.60
C SER A 334 -6.75 -17.91 -2.27
N GLU A 335 -6.00 -16.81 -2.27
CA GLU A 335 -5.73 -16.09 -1.04
C GLU A 335 -6.93 -15.25 -0.66
N LYS A 336 -7.08 -15.07 0.65
CA LYS A 336 -8.03 -14.10 1.18
C LYS A 336 -7.36 -12.74 1.17
N SER A 337 -7.70 -11.90 0.20
CA SER A 337 -7.25 -10.51 0.16
C SER A 337 -8.12 -9.61 1.04
N ALA A 338 -7.48 -8.56 1.57
CA ALA A 338 -8.18 -7.49 2.27
C ALA A 338 -9.13 -6.74 1.30
N PRO A 339 -10.26 -6.19 1.80
CA PRO A 339 -11.11 -5.32 1.00
C PRO A 339 -10.33 -4.21 0.30
N ILE A 340 -10.84 -3.77 -0.84
CA ILE A 340 -10.36 -2.53 -1.45
C ILE A 340 -11.04 -1.38 -0.72
N LEU A 341 -10.21 -0.45 -0.26
CA LEU A 341 -10.67 0.75 0.42
C LEU A 341 -10.75 1.88 -0.61
N GLU A 342 -11.81 2.67 -0.50
CA GLU A 342 -11.95 3.89 -1.28
C GLU A 342 -11.07 5.00 -0.67
N PRO A 343 -10.50 5.90 -1.49
CA PRO A 343 -9.76 7.04 -1.00
C PRO A 343 -10.56 7.89 -0.01
N ARG A 344 -9.93 8.28 1.10
CA ARG A 344 -10.49 9.16 2.13
C ARG A 344 -9.48 10.25 2.45
N LEU A 345 -9.93 11.50 2.50
CA LEU A 345 -9.09 12.65 2.82
C LEU A 345 -9.28 13.06 4.29
N PHE A 346 -8.19 13.45 4.92
CA PHE A 346 -8.17 13.91 6.29
C PHE A 346 -7.27 15.14 6.43
N HIS A 347 -7.73 16.08 7.24
CA HIS A 347 -6.94 17.21 7.70
C HIS A 347 -6.20 16.84 8.98
N CYS A 348 -4.86 16.92 8.96
CA CYS A 348 -4.03 16.59 10.11
C CYS A 348 -3.45 17.88 10.72
N ARG A 349 -3.97 18.29 11.87
CA ARG A 349 -3.50 19.51 12.57
C ARG A 349 -2.69 19.19 13.81
N LEU A 350 -1.59 19.92 14.00
CA LEU A 350 -0.78 19.83 15.21
C LEU A 350 -1.21 20.90 16.22
N ILE A 351 -1.96 20.49 17.26
CA ILE A 351 -2.46 21.40 18.30
C ILE A 351 -1.83 21.00 19.64
N ASN A 352 -1.01 21.87 20.23
CA ASN A 352 -0.32 21.62 21.52
C ASN A 352 0.45 20.29 21.55
N ASN A 353 1.22 19.98 20.50
CA ASN A 353 1.92 18.70 20.31
C ASN A 353 1.01 17.45 20.22
N LYS A 354 -0.30 17.62 20.09
CA LYS A 354 -1.24 16.53 19.79
C LYS A 354 -1.67 16.64 18.33
N ILE A 355 -1.69 15.51 17.66
CA ILE A 355 -2.18 15.42 16.28
C ILE A 355 -3.68 15.20 16.37
N LYS A 356 -4.43 16.10 15.73
CA LYS A 356 -5.88 16.00 15.54
C LYS A 356 -6.12 15.64 14.07
N VAL A 357 -6.92 14.62 13.83
CA VAL A 357 -7.27 14.15 12.48
C VAL A 357 -8.76 14.34 12.28
N GLU A 358 -9.16 15.02 11.20
CA GLU A 358 -10.55 15.25 10.84
C GLU A 358 -10.79 14.80 9.41
N GLU A 359 -11.82 13.98 9.17
CA GLU A 359 -12.16 13.51 7.83
C GLU A 359 -12.87 14.58 7.02
N ILE A 360 -12.46 14.73 5.76
CA ILE A 360 -13.12 15.56 4.75
C ILE A 360 -13.88 14.63 3.82
N MET A 361 -15.21 14.71 3.91
CA MET A 361 -16.13 13.90 3.11
C MET A 361 -16.30 14.50 1.72
N HIS A 362 -16.37 13.65 0.69
CA HIS A 362 -16.60 14.09 -0.71
C HIS A 362 -15.59 15.12 -1.20
N PHE A 363 -14.31 14.88 -0.90
CA PHE A 363 -13.25 15.85 -1.15
C PHE A 363 -13.03 16.16 -2.64
N GLU A 364 -12.64 17.40 -2.89
CA GLU A 364 -12.18 17.94 -4.17
C GLU A 364 -10.77 18.54 -4.01
N GLN A 365 -10.13 18.96 -5.11
CA GLN A 365 -8.80 19.57 -5.04
C GLN A 365 -8.78 20.83 -4.14
N ALA A 366 -9.90 21.57 -4.11
CA ALA A 366 -10.09 22.75 -3.28
C ALA A 366 -9.99 22.48 -1.76
N ASP A 367 -10.17 21.22 -1.33
CA ASP A 367 -10.08 20.83 0.07
C ASP A 367 -8.64 20.53 0.52
N LEU A 368 -7.66 20.58 -0.38
CA LEU A 368 -6.25 20.53 -0.03
C LEU A 368 -5.78 21.89 0.51
N ASP A 369 -5.70 21.97 1.83
CA ASP A 369 -5.27 23.18 2.53
C ASP A 369 -3.76 23.40 2.37
N PHE A 370 -3.38 24.41 1.57
CA PHE A 370 -1.99 24.73 1.27
C PHE A 370 -1.19 25.17 2.51
N GLU A 371 -1.83 25.54 3.62
CA GLU A 371 -1.15 25.91 4.86
C GLU A 371 -0.78 24.70 5.74
N ASP A 372 -1.25 23.49 5.41
CA ASP A 372 -1.18 22.32 6.29
C ASP A 372 -0.66 21.04 5.58
N VAL A 373 -0.48 19.97 6.38
CA VAL A 373 -0.27 18.61 5.87
C VAL A 373 -1.59 17.86 5.83
N MET A 374 -1.97 17.40 4.64
CA MET A 374 -3.18 16.61 4.39
C MET A 374 -2.84 15.13 4.31
N LEU A 375 -3.67 14.27 4.89
CA LEU A 375 -3.51 12.81 4.82
C LEU A 375 -4.60 12.22 3.93
N MET A 376 -4.22 11.46 2.90
CA MET A 376 -5.15 10.68 2.09
C MET A 376 -4.87 9.19 2.29
N ASP A 377 -5.85 8.47 2.85
CA ASP A 377 -5.79 7.02 2.98
C ASP A 377 -6.47 6.35 1.78
N THR A 378 -5.74 5.49 1.08
CA THR A 378 -6.24 4.74 -0.08
C THR A 378 -6.18 3.22 0.11
N GLY A 379 -5.89 2.77 1.34
CA GLY A 379 -5.77 1.35 1.68
C GLY A 379 -4.33 0.89 1.87
N ASP A 380 -3.71 0.35 0.84
CA ASP A 380 -2.33 -0.15 0.97
C ASP A 380 -1.29 1.00 0.96
N GLU A 381 -1.68 2.20 0.52
CA GLU A 381 -0.87 3.41 0.58
C GLU A 381 -1.58 4.60 1.23
N ILE A 382 -0.81 5.33 2.04
CA ILE A 382 -1.22 6.57 2.72
C ILE A 382 -0.36 7.71 2.16
N TYR A 383 -1.01 8.71 1.59
CA TYR A 383 -0.36 9.91 1.08
C TYR A 383 -0.39 11.03 2.12
N LEU A 384 0.75 11.68 2.34
CA LEU A 384 0.92 12.89 3.14
C LEU A 384 1.25 14.02 2.16
N TRP A 385 0.22 14.76 1.76
CA TRP A 385 0.36 15.91 0.88
C TRP A 385 0.75 17.13 1.73
N VAL A 386 1.86 17.77 1.37
CA VAL A 386 2.47 18.86 2.12
C VAL A 386 2.23 20.16 1.36
N GLY A 387 1.37 21.00 1.92
CA GLY A 387 1.08 22.32 1.38
C GLY A 387 2.30 23.24 1.37
N SER A 388 2.32 24.19 0.44
CA SER A 388 3.40 25.18 0.28
C SER A 388 3.60 26.10 1.51
N GLY A 389 2.55 26.26 2.33
CA GLY A 389 2.55 27.00 3.59
C GLY A 389 2.76 26.13 4.84
N ALA A 390 2.81 24.81 4.71
CA ALA A 390 3.00 23.90 5.83
C ALA A 390 4.34 24.14 6.55
N SER A 391 4.33 24.07 7.88
CA SER A 391 5.54 24.34 8.65
C SER A 391 6.58 23.22 8.48
N ALA A 392 7.87 23.56 8.64
CA ALA A 392 8.93 22.57 8.65
C ALA A 392 8.78 21.53 9.78
N GLU A 393 8.15 21.92 10.90
CA GLU A 393 7.83 20.99 12.00
C GLU A 393 6.76 19.97 11.59
N GLU A 394 5.72 20.39 10.88
CA GLU A 394 4.67 19.49 10.39
C GLU A 394 5.19 18.55 9.30
N ASN A 395 5.92 19.08 8.33
CA ASN A 395 6.56 18.28 7.28
C ASN A 395 7.59 17.29 7.87
N GLY A 396 8.29 17.67 8.96
CA GLY A 396 9.19 16.78 9.70
C GLY A 396 8.48 15.65 10.45
N ARG A 397 7.17 15.75 10.69
CA ARG A 397 6.37 14.79 11.49
C ARG A 397 5.45 13.91 10.65
N ILE A 398 5.64 13.85 9.34
CA ILE A 398 4.80 13.04 8.42
C ILE A 398 4.65 11.58 8.86
N LEU A 399 5.73 10.95 9.34
CA LEU A 399 5.70 9.55 9.78
C LEU A 399 4.96 9.40 11.11
N ASP A 400 5.06 10.38 12.00
CA ASP A 400 4.30 10.39 13.26
C ASP A 400 2.81 10.59 13.01
N ILE A 401 2.45 11.42 12.03
CA ILE A 401 1.07 11.60 11.58
C ILE A 401 0.52 10.27 11.04
N ALA A 402 1.23 9.62 10.13
CA ALA A 402 0.84 8.32 9.59
C ALA A 402 0.70 7.25 10.69
N LYS A 403 1.68 7.14 11.60
CA LYS A 403 1.66 6.22 12.75
C LYS A 403 0.45 6.45 13.67
N LYS A 404 0.12 7.70 13.96
CA LYS A 404 -1.03 8.02 14.81
C LYS A 404 -2.34 7.70 14.09
N TYR A 405 -2.46 8.07 12.81
CA TYR A 405 -3.65 7.76 12.02
C TYR A 405 -3.93 6.25 12.00
N ILE A 406 -2.93 5.45 11.58
CA ILE A 406 -3.11 4.01 11.38
C ILE A 406 -3.42 3.28 12.70
N ALA A 407 -2.95 3.79 13.85
CA ALA A 407 -3.25 3.24 15.16
C ALA A 407 -4.72 3.40 15.60
N PHE A 408 -5.47 4.32 14.98
CA PHE A 408 -6.91 4.53 15.25
C PHE A 408 -7.81 4.02 14.11
N GLU A 409 -7.22 3.60 13.00
CA GLU A 409 -7.94 3.06 11.87
C GLU A 409 -8.41 1.62 12.19
N PRO A 410 -9.63 1.23 11.80
CA PRO A 410 -10.26 0.00 12.30
C PRO A 410 -9.88 -1.31 11.58
N THR A 411 -8.91 -1.29 10.66
CA THR A 411 -8.44 -2.48 9.95
C THR A 411 -7.24 -3.13 10.65
N ASP A 412 -6.79 -4.27 10.14
CA ASP A 412 -5.57 -4.95 10.60
C ASP A 412 -4.27 -4.31 10.07
N ARG A 413 -4.37 -3.19 9.33
CA ARG A 413 -3.21 -2.48 8.78
C ARG A 413 -2.38 -1.88 9.91
N THR A 414 -1.06 -1.91 9.74
CA THR A 414 -0.11 -1.26 10.63
C THR A 414 0.79 -0.33 9.82
N ILE A 415 1.59 0.49 10.51
CA ILE A 415 2.60 1.32 9.85
C ILE A 415 3.63 0.49 9.08
N ASP A 416 3.79 -0.79 9.41
CA ASP A 416 4.73 -1.69 8.74
C ASP A 416 4.10 -2.41 7.54
N THR A 417 2.78 -2.39 7.41
CA THR A 417 2.09 -3.02 6.28
C THR A 417 1.68 -2.05 5.18
N VAL A 418 1.64 -0.74 5.48
CA VAL A 418 1.24 0.31 4.53
C VAL A 418 2.45 1.03 3.96
N THR A 419 2.37 1.41 2.69
CA THR A 419 3.33 2.33 2.08
C THR A 419 2.97 3.76 2.48
N VAL A 420 3.94 4.54 2.95
CA VAL A 420 3.73 5.96 3.29
C VAL A 420 4.39 6.81 2.23
N VAL A 421 3.61 7.68 1.58
CA VAL A 421 4.03 8.50 0.45
C VAL A 421 3.93 9.97 0.82
N ARG A 422 5.04 10.72 0.86
CA ARG A 422 5.01 12.19 1.03
C ARG A 422 5.16 12.90 -0.31
N ILE A 423 4.25 13.83 -0.57
CA ILE A 423 4.17 14.62 -1.81
C ILE A 423 4.18 16.10 -1.45
N SER A 424 4.94 16.92 -2.18
CA SER A 424 4.86 18.38 -2.08
C SER A 424 3.77 18.92 -3.01
N GLN A 425 3.08 19.98 -2.59
CA GLN A 425 2.21 20.77 -3.46
C GLN A 425 2.92 21.14 -4.77
N ASP A 426 2.21 21.08 -5.89
CA ASP A 426 2.67 21.34 -7.28
C ASP A 426 3.62 20.28 -7.87
N TYR A 427 3.96 19.25 -7.10
CA TYR A 427 4.76 18.09 -7.52
C TYR A 427 3.99 16.77 -7.37
N GLU A 428 2.66 16.84 -7.41
CA GLU A 428 1.82 15.65 -7.33
C GLU A 428 1.97 14.80 -8.59
N PRO A 429 2.15 13.47 -8.47
CA PRO A 429 2.13 12.60 -9.64
C PRO A 429 0.68 12.37 -10.09
N HIS A 430 0.49 11.99 -11.36
CA HIS A 430 -0.81 11.68 -11.93
C HIS A 430 -1.59 10.62 -11.11
N VAL A 431 -0.87 9.65 -10.53
CA VAL A 431 -1.47 8.60 -9.68
C VAL A 431 -2.16 9.13 -8.43
N PHE A 432 -1.75 10.31 -7.93
CA PHE A 432 -2.41 11.02 -6.82
C PHE A 432 -3.57 11.88 -7.33
N LYS A 433 -3.35 12.68 -8.39
CA LYS A 433 -4.34 13.61 -8.96
C LYS A 433 -5.67 12.94 -9.31
N ARG A 434 -5.62 11.71 -9.83
CA ARG A 434 -6.80 10.91 -10.21
C ARG A 434 -7.68 10.43 -9.05
N MET A 435 -7.21 10.57 -7.81
CA MET A 435 -8.03 10.28 -6.61
C MET A 435 -9.09 11.36 -6.40
N PHE A 436 -8.92 12.52 -7.02
CA PHE A 436 -9.87 13.63 -6.99
C PHE A 436 -10.86 13.54 -8.15
N PRO A 437 -12.12 14.02 -7.97
CA PRO A 437 -13.10 14.07 -9.05
C PRO A 437 -12.63 14.89 -10.27
N SER A 438 -11.88 15.96 -10.02
CA SER A 438 -11.27 16.83 -11.01
C SER A 438 -9.99 17.44 -10.47
N TRP A 439 -9.04 17.72 -11.36
CA TRP A 439 -7.77 18.37 -11.02
C TRP A 439 -7.46 19.50 -12.01
N GLU A 440 -7.34 20.72 -11.50
CA GLU A 440 -6.96 21.92 -12.24
C GLU A 440 -5.47 22.22 -12.04
N LYS A 441 -4.75 22.35 -13.16
CA LYS A 441 -3.34 22.74 -13.15
C LYS A 441 -3.21 24.22 -12.81
N GLY A 442 -2.31 24.55 -11.87
CA GLY A 442 -2.13 25.94 -11.43
C GLY A 442 -3.27 26.46 -10.55
N TYR A 443 -4.05 25.55 -9.93
CA TYR A 443 -5.17 25.91 -9.05
C TYR A 443 -4.76 26.94 -7.98
N TRP A 444 -3.63 26.70 -7.31
CA TRP A 444 -3.14 27.57 -6.24
C TRP A 444 -2.50 28.88 -6.73
N GLU A 445 -2.18 29.02 -8.03
CA GLU A 445 -1.60 30.27 -8.57
C GLU A 445 -2.61 31.43 -8.57
N ASN A 446 -3.91 31.11 -8.64
CA ASN A 446 -4.99 32.07 -8.80
C ASN A 446 -5.91 32.19 -7.58
N ILE A 447 -5.50 31.65 -6.42
CA ILE A 447 -6.30 31.77 -5.20
C ILE A 447 -6.26 33.23 -4.74
N PRO A 448 -7.41 33.93 -4.70
CA PRO A 448 -7.46 35.30 -4.22
C PRO A 448 -7.04 35.35 -2.75
N THR A 449 -6.21 36.33 -2.39
CA THR A 449 -5.80 36.51 -0.99
C THR A 449 -7.02 36.83 -0.12
N TYR A 450 -6.89 36.66 1.20
CA TYR A 450 -7.95 37.10 2.13
C TYR A 450 -8.35 38.57 1.89
N GLU A 451 -7.40 39.45 1.57
CA GLU A 451 -7.68 40.84 1.26
C GLU A 451 -8.46 41.00 -0.05
N ASP A 452 -8.12 40.23 -1.09
CA ASP A 452 -8.85 40.21 -2.36
C ASP A 452 -10.29 39.73 -2.17
N VAL A 453 -10.49 38.64 -1.42
CA VAL A 453 -11.81 38.11 -1.10
C VAL A 453 -12.59 39.11 -0.25
N ARG A 454 -11.97 39.68 0.78
CA ARG A 454 -12.61 40.69 1.63
C ARG A 454 -13.05 41.91 0.82
N LYS A 455 -12.18 42.40 -0.07
CA LYS A 455 -12.49 43.54 -0.95
C LYS A 455 -13.64 43.21 -1.89
N LYS A 456 -13.62 42.03 -2.51
CA LYS A 456 -14.70 41.56 -3.38
C LYS A 456 -16.03 41.44 -2.64
N VAL A 457 -16.04 40.90 -1.42
CA VAL A 457 -17.26 40.82 -0.59
C VAL A 457 -17.80 42.22 -0.26
N VAL A 458 -16.94 43.18 0.03
CA VAL A 458 -17.37 44.58 0.25
C VAL A 458 -17.96 45.18 -1.03
N GLU A 459 -17.30 45.02 -2.18
CA GLU A 459 -17.79 45.51 -3.47
C GLU A 459 -19.12 44.85 -3.90
N ASP A 460 -19.28 43.56 -3.64
CA ASP A 460 -20.51 42.83 -3.94
C ASP A 460 -21.67 43.25 -3.01
N ASN A 461 -21.40 43.55 -1.73
CA ASN A 461 -22.39 44.10 -0.81
C ASN A 461 -22.85 45.50 -1.24
N GLU A 462 -21.91 46.38 -1.64
CA GLU A 462 -22.24 47.71 -2.16
C GLU A 462 -23.10 47.63 -3.43
N ARG A 463 -22.83 46.68 -4.33
CA ARG A 463 -23.67 46.43 -5.52
C ARG A 463 -25.06 45.93 -5.20
N ILE A 464 -25.24 45.17 -4.13
CA ILE A 464 -26.56 44.70 -3.70
C ILE A 464 -27.34 45.89 -3.13
N GLU A 465 -26.69 46.73 -2.31
CA GLU A 465 -27.31 47.94 -1.76
C GLU A 465 -27.72 48.95 -2.85
N ASP A 466 -26.94 49.07 -3.93
CA ASP A 466 -27.26 49.94 -5.07
C ASP A 466 -28.38 49.39 -5.99
N ASN A 467 -28.65 48.08 -5.98
CA ASN A 467 -29.71 47.45 -6.78
C ASN A 467 -31.06 47.37 -6.06
N ASP A 468 -31.10 47.66 -4.76
CA ASP A 468 -32.32 47.71 -3.92
C ASP A 468 -32.90 49.14 -3.75
N VAL A 469 -32.43 50.13 -4.56
CA VAL A 469 -32.90 51.53 -4.55
C VAL A 469 -33.78 51.89 -5.74
#